data_AF-A0A0D1L7C1-F1
#
_entry.id   AF-A0A0D1L7C1-F1
#
_cell.length_a   1.000
_cell.length_b   1.000
_cell.length_c   1.000
_cell.angle_alpha   90.00
_cell.angle_beta   90.00
_cell.angle_gamma   90.00
#
_symmetry.space_group_name_H-M   'P 1'
#
loop_
_entity.id
_entity.type
_entity.pdbx_description
1 polymer ?
#
loop_
_entity_poly.entity_id
_entity_poly.type
_entity_poly.pdbx_seq_one_letter_code
_entity_poly.pdbx_strand_id
1 'polypeptide(L)'
;MGILDGAMAGGTVLCWSVALQHPTSRGNDFLIYALAEDSDESAKAVEAALKAAQPGEFVCIPVRFTNQIHATNVYIQPHMWGMWCVVQQAIDVNQMYGSTA
;
A
#
# COMPACT_ATOMS: atom_id res chain seq x y z
N MET A 1 33.40 1.01 -9.98
CA MET A 1 33.38 0.21 -8.73
C MET A 1 33.39 1.21 -7.59
N GLY A 2 32.36 1.22 -6.74
CA GLY A 2 32.26 2.09 -5.56
C GLY A 2 31.20 3.20 -5.69
N ILE A 3 29.99 2.92 -5.17
CA ILE A 3 29.01 3.86 -4.59
C ILE A 3 27.75 3.12 -4.08
N LEU A 4 27.59 1.81 -4.34
CA LEU A 4 26.39 1.06 -3.93
C LEU A 4 26.44 0.40 -2.53
N ASP A 5 27.52 0.55 -1.75
CA ASP A 5 27.68 -0.21 -0.48
C ASP A 5 27.35 0.58 0.81
N GLY A 6 26.69 1.75 0.73
CA GLY A 6 26.60 2.67 1.87
C GLY A 6 25.22 3.01 2.45
N ALA A 7 24.10 2.69 1.78
CA ALA A 7 22.80 3.32 2.10
C ALA A 7 21.60 2.37 2.17
N MET A 8 21.81 1.06 2.28
CA MET A 8 20.70 0.08 2.41
C MET A 8 20.55 -0.49 3.82
N ALA A 9 21.10 0.19 4.84
CA ALA A 9 20.94 -0.19 6.24
C ALA A 9 20.15 0.89 6.99
N GLY A 10 18.83 0.68 7.15
CA GLY A 10 17.96 1.44 8.05
C GLY A 10 17.63 2.85 7.57
N GLY A 11 16.51 2.99 6.86
CA GLY A 11 15.90 4.27 6.55
C GLY A 11 14.39 4.14 6.49
N THR A 12 13.66 5.22 6.74
CA THR A 12 12.21 5.29 6.50
C THR A 12 11.97 6.11 5.23
N VAL A 13 11.11 5.62 4.35
CA VAL A 13 10.62 6.39 3.20
C VAL A 13 9.15 6.74 3.42
N LEU A 14 8.78 7.98 3.11
CA LEU A 14 7.37 8.35 3.04
C LEU A 14 6.79 7.79 1.75
N CYS A 15 5.64 7.13 1.85
CA CYS A 15 4.86 6.75 0.68
C CYS A 15 3.36 6.73 0.98
N TRP A 16 2.58 6.88 -0.07
CA TRP A 16 1.15 6.65 -0.04
C TRP A 16 0.82 5.17 0.01
N SER A 17 -0.11 4.80 0.88
CA SER A 17 -0.57 3.44 1.06
C SER A 17 -2.08 3.36 1.16
N VAL A 18 -2.63 2.22 0.74
CA VAL A 18 -3.98 1.81 1.09
C VAL A 18 -3.92 0.82 2.24
N ALA A 19 -4.64 1.12 3.31
CA ALA A 19 -4.78 0.24 4.47
C ALA A 19 -6.22 -0.28 4.53
N LEU A 20 -6.35 -1.59 4.71
CA LEU A 20 -7.63 -2.29 4.69
C LEU A 20 -7.80 -3.13 5.96
N GLN A 21 -8.97 -3.05 6.59
CA GLN A 21 -9.30 -3.84 7.77
C GLN A 21 -10.56 -4.66 7.51
N HIS A 22 -10.45 -5.98 7.64
CA HIS A 22 -11.59 -6.87 7.48
C HIS A 22 -12.56 -6.72 8.68
N PRO A 23 -13.89 -6.83 8.51
CA PRO A 23 -14.86 -6.69 9.61
C PRO A 23 -14.61 -7.63 10.80
N THR A 24 -13.91 -8.74 10.58
CA THR A 24 -13.60 -9.75 11.60
C THR A 24 -12.17 -9.66 12.13
N SER A 25 -11.36 -8.72 11.65
CA SER A 25 -9.99 -8.50 12.14
C SER A 25 -10.02 -7.95 13.57
N ARG A 26 -8.97 -8.22 14.34
CA ARG A 26 -8.78 -7.53 15.63
C ARG A 26 -8.43 -6.07 15.36
N GLY A 27 -8.61 -5.22 16.37
CA GLY A 27 -8.17 -3.82 16.29
C GLY A 27 -6.68 -3.76 15.94
N ASN A 28 -6.30 -2.86 15.02
CA ASN A 28 -4.95 -2.64 14.51
C ASN A 28 -4.38 -3.68 13.51
N ASP A 29 -5.14 -4.70 13.11
CA ASP A 29 -4.72 -5.65 12.07
C ASP A 29 -5.08 -5.14 10.66
N PHE A 30 -4.33 -4.16 10.17
CA PHE A 30 -4.48 -3.62 8.80
C PHE A 30 -3.63 -4.41 7.80
N LEU A 31 -4.21 -4.71 6.64
CA LEU A 31 -3.48 -5.09 5.45
C LEU A 31 -3.08 -3.81 4.71
N ILE A 32 -1.78 -3.58 4.61
CA ILE A 32 -1.20 -2.33 4.09
C ILE A 32 -0.51 -2.62 2.76
N TYR A 33 -0.84 -1.82 1.74
CA TYR A 33 -0.23 -1.89 0.42
C TYR A 33 0.25 -0.51 -0.01
N ALA A 34 1.53 -0.37 -0.34
CA ALA A 34 2.08 0.86 -0.90
C ALA A 34 1.57 1.07 -2.33
N LEU A 35 1.14 2.28 -2.66
CA LEU A 35 0.67 2.60 -4.01
C LEU A 35 1.85 2.53 -5.00
N ALA A 36 1.56 2.07 -6.22
CA ALA A 36 2.61 1.98 -7.24
C ALA A 36 3.07 3.36 -7.73
N GLU A 37 2.14 4.31 -7.79
CA GLU A 37 2.43 5.72 -8.02
C GLU A 37 2.28 6.47 -6.69
N ASP A 38 3.41 6.94 -6.18
CA ASP A 38 3.51 7.64 -4.90
C ASP A 38 3.33 9.15 -5.08
N SER A 39 2.08 9.56 -5.29
CA SER A 39 1.67 10.96 -5.48
C SER A 39 0.36 11.25 -4.77
N ASP A 40 0.15 12.51 -4.38
CA ASP A 40 -1.11 12.96 -3.76
C ASP A 40 -2.30 12.79 -4.72
N GLU A 41 -2.07 12.98 -6.02
CA GLU A 41 -3.05 12.81 -7.08
C GLU A 41 -3.49 11.34 -7.20
N SER A 42 -2.54 10.41 -7.21
CA SER A 42 -2.78 8.96 -7.21
C SER A 42 -3.58 8.55 -5.97
N ALA A 43 -3.18 9.03 -4.78
CA ALA A 43 -3.87 8.75 -3.53
C ALA A 43 -5.34 9.23 -3.55
N LYS A 44 -5.59 10.45 -4.01
CA LYS A 44 -6.95 11.01 -4.15
C LYS A 44 -7.79 10.22 -5.16
N ALA A 45 -7.19 9.79 -6.27
CA ALA A 45 -7.88 9.00 -7.29
C ALA A 45 -8.30 7.62 -6.74
N VAL A 46 -7.42 6.96 -6.00
CA VAL A 46 -7.71 5.70 -5.31
C VAL A 46 -8.84 5.89 -4.28
N GLU A 47 -8.74 6.92 -3.44
CA GLU A 47 -9.78 7.22 -2.45
C GLU A 47 -11.14 7.46 -3.12
N ALA A 48 -11.18 8.26 -4.20
CA ALA A 48 -12.41 8.52 -4.94
C ALA A 48 -13.01 7.23 -5.55
N ALA A 49 -12.17 6.36 -6.11
CA ALA A 49 -12.61 5.08 -6.67
C ALA A 49 -13.21 4.16 -5.60
N LEU A 50 -12.56 4.06 -4.44
CA LEU A 50 -13.04 3.25 -3.30
C LEU A 50 -14.38 3.78 -2.75
N LYS A 51 -14.59 5.11 -2.72
CA LYS A 51 -15.88 5.71 -2.31
C LYS A 51 -17.00 5.46 -3.32
N ALA A 52 -16.69 5.44 -4.61
CA ALA A 52 -17.68 5.32 -5.67
C ALA A 52 -18.15 3.88 -5.93
N ALA A 53 -17.34 2.89 -5.53
CA ALA A 53 -17.58 1.48 -5.78
C ALA A 53 -18.89 0.98 -5.16
N GLN A 54 -19.66 0.23 -5.96
CA GLN A 54 -20.90 -0.40 -5.51
C GLN A 54 -20.66 -1.81 -4.93
N PRO A 55 -21.61 -2.35 -4.15
CA PRO A 55 -21.58 -3.76 -3.74
C PRO A 55 -21.44 -4.70 -4.96
N GLY A 56 -20.57 -5.70 -4.86
CA GLY A 56 -20.18 -6.58 -5.96
C GLY A 56 -19.06 -6.06 -6.88
N GLU A 57 -18.73 -4.77 -6.88
CA GLU A 57 -17.67 -4.22 -7.74
C GLU A 57 -16.28 -4.37 -7.13
N PHE A 58 -15.27 -4.58 -8.00
CA PHE A 58 -13.86 -4.56 -7.63
C PHE A 58 -13.20 -3.27 -8.12
N VAL A 59 -12.48 -2.61 -7.22
CA VAL A 59 -11.57 -1.51 -7.52
C VAL A 59 -10.17 -2.11 -7.72
N CYS A 60 -9.61 -1.89 -8.90
CA CYS A 60 -8.25 -2.31 -9.23
C CYS A 60 -7.27 -1.22 -8.83
N ILE A 61 -6.40 -1.51 -7.86
CA ILE A 61 -5.38 -0.58 -7.37
C ILE A 61 -3.99 -1.12 -7.74
N PRO A 62 -3.20 -0.37 -8.54
CA PRO A 62 -1.79 -0.66 -8.74
C PRO A 62 -1.00 -0.41 -7.45
N VAL A 63 -0.36 -1.45 -6.93
CA VAL A 63 0.47 -1.42 -5.72
C VAL A 63 1.88 -1.91 -6.03
N ARG A 64 2.85 -1.55 -5.20
CA ARG A 64 4.18 -2.17 -5.21
C ARG A 64 4.29 -3.12 -4.03
N PHE A 65 4.57 -4.39 -4.35
CA PHE A 65 5.00 -5.34 -3.34
C PHE A 65 6.50 -5.25 -3.14
N THR A 66 6.89 -5.52 -1.91
CA THR A 66 8.22 -5.28 -1.37
C THR A 66 9.29 -6.15 -2.03
N ASN A 67 8.87 -7.30 -2.53
CA ASN A 67 9.69 -8.28 -3.21
C ASN A 67 9.52 -8.28 -4.75
N GLN A 68 8.82 -7.30 -5.32
CA GLN A 68 8.54 -7.25 -6.76
C GLN A 68 9.01 -5.92 -7.39
N ILE A 69 9.82 -6.03 -8.45
CA ILE A 69 10.31 -4.89 -9.24
C ILE A 69 9.15 -4.19 -9.97
N HIS A 70 8.14 -4.96 -10.37
CA HIS A 70 7.00 -4.46 -11.12
C HIS A 70 5.81 -4.18 -10.21
N ALA A 71 5.06 -3.11 -10.53
CA ALA A 71 3.76 -2.88 -9.93
C ALA A 71 2.84 -4.07 -10.22
N THR A 72 2.00 -4.40 -9.25
CA THR A 72 0.98 -5.42 -9.40
C THR A 72 -0.38 -4.85 -9.04
N ASN A 73 -1.45 -5.50 -9.48
CA ASN A 73 -2.81 -5.04 -9.19
C ASN A 73 -3.39 -5.79 -8.01
N VAL A 74 -3.89 -5.05 -7.03
CA VAL A 74 -4.75 -5.56 -5.96
C VAL A 74 -6.19 -5.18 -6.30
N TYR A 75 -7.08 -6.16 -6.28
CA TYR A 75 -8.50 -5.98 -6.56
C TYR A 75 -9.28 -5.97 -5.24
N ILE A 76 -9.89 -4.84 -4.91
CA ILE A 76 -10.55 -4.60 -3.63
C ILE A 76 -12.03 -4.43 -3.85
N GLN A 77 -12.84 -5.17 -3.09
CA GLN A 77 -14.28 -4.93 -2.98
C GLN A 77 -14.55 -4.14 -1.70
N PRO A 78 -14.73 -2.80 -1.76
CA PRO A 78 -14.66 -1.97 -0.54
C PRO A 78 -15.69 -2.34 0.52
N HIS A 79 -16.87 -2.81 0.10
CA HIS A 79 -17.95 -3.27 0.97
C HIS A 79 -17.62 -4.57 1.75
N MET A 80 -16.59 -5.32 1.37
CA MET A 80 -16.09 -6.47 2.14
C MET A 80 -15.07 -6.08 3.21
N TRP A 81 -14.61 -4.83 3.21
CA TRP A 81 -13.66 -4.30 4.18
C TRP A 81 -14.42 -3.43 5.17
N GLY A 82 -14.39 -3.81 6.45
CA GLY A 82 -15.10 -3.09 7.51
C GLY A 82 -14.60 -1.66 7.68
N MET A 83 -13.33 -1.43 7.30
CA MET A 83 -12.74 -0.10 7.17
C MET A 83 -11.66 -0.13 6.09
N TRP A 84 -11.50 0.99 5.41
CA TRP A 84 -10.35 1.24 4.53
C TRP A 84 -9.95 2.72 4.64
N CYS A 85 -8.68 3.02 4.43
CA CYS A 85 -8.18 4.38 4.35
C CYS A 85 -6.97 4.48 3.41
N VAL A 86 -6.78 5.66 2.82
CA VAL A 86 -5.58 6.03 2.07
C VAL A 86 -4.79 6.99 2.94
N VAL A 87 -3.53 6.65 3.23
CA VAL A 87 -2.69 7.40 4.17
C VAL A 87 -1.28 7.56 3.62
N GLN A 88 -0.68 8.72 3.88
CA GLN A 88 0.76 8.88 3.72
C GLN A 88 1.41 8.44 5.03
N GLN A 89 2.36 7.51 4.95
CA GLN A 89 3.04 6.99 6.13
C GLN A 89 4.52 6.78 5.86
N ALA A 90 5.32 6.89 6.91
CA ALA A 90 6.72 6.50 6.90
C ALA A 90 6.80 4.98 7.02
N ILE A 91 7.30 4.32 5.99
CA ILE A 91 7.53 2.87 5.98
C ILE A 91 9.02 2.63 6.09
N ASP A 92 9.41 1.72 6.98
CA ASP A 92 10.80 1.26 7.06
C ASP A 92 11.17 0.59 5.73
N VAL A 93 12.32 0.97 5.18
CA VAL A 93 12.83 0.44 3.90
C VAL A 93 12.92 -1.09 3.96
N ASN A 94 13.22 -1.72 5.10
CA ASN A 94 13.24 -3.18 5.20
C ASN A 94 11.83 -3.79 5.23
N GLN A 95 10.84 -3.06 5.75
CA GLN A 95 9.42 -3.43 5.61
C GLN A 95 8.93 -3.22 4.16
N MET A 96 9.47 -2.23 3.44
CA MET A 96 9.08 -1.90 2.07
C MET A 96 9.85 -2.69 0.99
N TYR A 97 11.03 -3.25 1.28
CA TYR A 97 11.85 -4.01 0.32
C TYR A 97 12.08 -5.46 0.75
N GLY A 98 11.42 -5.90 1.83
CA GLY A 98 11.42 -7.29 2.26
C GLY A 98 12.82 -7.80 2.54
N SER A 99 13.48 -7.29 3.59
CA SER A 99 14.65 -8.02 4.10
C SER A 99 14.15 -9.25 4.83
N THR A 100 14.25 -10.41 4.18
CA THR A 100 14.51 -11.65 4.94
C THR A 100 15.80 -11.43 5.71
N ALA A 101 15.74 -11.66 7.03
CA ALA A 101 16.92 -11.79 7.86
C ALA A 101 17.91 -12.83 7.29
#